data_AF-A0A0R3WX78-F1
#
_entry.id   AF-A0A0R3WX78-F1
#
_cell.length_a   1.000
_cell.length_b   1.000
_cell.length_c   1.000
_cell.angle_alpha   90.00
_cell.angle_beta   90.00
_cell.angle_gamma   90.00
#
_symmetry.space_group_name_H-M   'P 1'
#
loop_
_entity.id
_entity.type
_entity.pdbx_description
1 polymer ?
#
loop_
_entity_poly.entity_id
_entity_poly.type
_entity_poly.pdbx_seq_one_letter_code
_entity_poly.pdbx_strand_id
1 'polypeptide(L)'
;MGINQGLASLIKQHSQLSIPDKELREDLRECLSRELVKLYQAFYDRSLQTPFTSRREKYIKLSPSEFQAKLDQMFLPPAAQIVQSRS
;
A
#
# COMPACT_ATOMS: atom_id res chain seq x y z
N MET A 1 18.28 1.47 -3.50
CA MET A 1 16.84 1.21 -3.71
C MET A 1 16.05 2.14 -2.79
N GLY A 2 15.29 3.09 -3.33
CA GLY A 2 14.49 4.01 -2.52
C GLY A 2 13.15 3.40 -2.09
N ILE A 3 12.57 3.89 -1.00
CA ILE A 3 11.27 3.40 -0.45
C ILE A 3 10.18 3.37 -1.54
N ASN A 4 10.10 4.39 -2.39
CA ASN A 4 9.13 4.44 -3.49
C ASN A 4 9.24 3.26 -4.47
N GLN A 5 10.47 2.84 -4.80
CA GLN A 5 10.70 1.68 -5.68
C GLN A 5 10.37 0.38 -4.94
N GLY A 6 10.73 0.28 -3.66
CA GLY A 6 10.40 -0.88 -2.83
C GLY A 6 8.89 -1.10 -2.71
N LEU A 7 8.13 -0.05 -2.41
CA LEU A 7 6.66 -0.10 -2.33
C LEU A 7 6.05 -0.48 -3.68
N ALA A 8 6.50 0.13 -4.77
CA ALA A 8 6.00 -0.20 -6.11
C ALA A 8 6.25 -1.66 -6.50
N SER A 9 7.43 -2.20 -6.19
CA SER A 9 7.75 -3.60 -6.42
C SER A 9 6.89 -4.53 -5.57
N LEU A 10 6.72 -4.23 -4.28
CA LEU A 10 5.87 -5.02 -3.38
C LEU A 10 4.43 -5.06 -3.89
N ILE A 11 3.84 -3.91 -4.20
CA ILE A 11 2.47 -3.85 -4.71
C ILE A 11 2.34 -4.66 -6.01
N LYS A 12 3.30 -4.52 -6.94
CA LYS A 12 3.29 -5.24 -8.22
C LYS A 12 3.42 -6.76 -8.06
N GLN A 13 4.30 -7.22 -7.18
CA GLN A 13 4.50 -8.66 -6.98
C GLN A 13 3.24 -9.30 -6.41
N HIS A 14 2.63 -8.65 -5.43
CA HIS A 14 1.46 -9.20 -4.75
C HIS A 14 0.14 -9.00 -5.51
N SER A 15 0.06 -8.04 -6.44
CA SER A 15 -1.12 -7.90 -7.31
C SER A 15 -1.26 -9.06 -8.31
N GLN A 16 -0.17 -9.80 -8.56
CA GLN A 16 -0.15 -10.99 -9.42
C GLN A 16 -0.54 -12.26 -8.69
N LEU A 17 -0.61 -12.23 -7.36
CA LEU A 17 -1.01 -13.35 -6.54
C LEU A 17 -2.50 -13.27 -6.27
N SER A 18 -3.17 -14.42 -6.28
CA SER A 18 -4.56 -14.55 -5.84
C SER A 18 -4.65 -15.63 -4.78
N ILE A 19 -5.41 -15.35 -3.73
CA ILE A 19 -5.71 -16.33 -2.68
C ILE A 19 -7.20 -16.68 -2.80
N PRO A 20 -7.53 -17.94 -3.14
CA PRO A 20 -8.92 -18.35 -3.37
C PRO A 20 -9.70 -18.45 -2.05
N ASP A 21 -9.04 -18.85 -0.98
CA ASP A 21 -9.59 -18.89 0.36
C ASP A 21 -9.90 -17.46 0.85
N LYS A 22 -11.17 -17.23 1.23
CA LYS A 22 -11.63 -15.90 1.62
C LYS A 22 -11.09 -15.49 2.99
N GLU A 23 -11.13 -16.39 3.96
CA GLU A 23 -10.78 -16.12 5.35
C GLU A 23 -9.28 -15.85 5.45
N LEU A 24 -8.46 -16.72 4.85
CA LEU A 24 -7.01 -16.53 4.78
C LEU A 24 -6.63 -15.23 4.09
N ARG A 25 -7.35 -14.86 3.02
CA ARG A 25 -7.10 -13.61 2.29
C ARG A 25 -7.42 -12.38 3.14
N GLU A 26 -8.55 -12.39 3.85
CA GLU A 26 -8.97 -11.30 4.73
C GLU A 26 -7.99 -11.16 5.91
N ASP A 27 -7.63 -12.27 6.57
CA ASP A 27 -6.67 -12.30 7.67
C ASP A 27 -5.30 -11.74 7.27
N LEU A 28 -4.78 -12.16 6.11
CA LEU A 28 -3.50 -11.66 5.61
C LEU A 28 -3.56 -10.17 5.28
N ARG A 29 -4.65 -9.70 4.67
CA ARG A 29 -4.83 -8.28 4.36
C ARG A 29 -4.91 -7.44 5.63
N GLU A 30 -5.68 -7.88 6.62
CA GLU A 30 -5.78 -7.18 7.90
C GLU A 30 -4.43 -7.15 8.63
N CYS A 31 -3.70 -8.28 8.63
CA CYS A 31 -2.39 -8.38 9.23
C CYS A 31 -1.39 -7.40 8.59
N LEU A 32 -1.28 -7.43 7.25
CA LEU A 32 -0.40 -6.54 6.50
C LEU A 32 -0.78 -5.07 6.68
N SER A 33 -2.07 -4.76 6.63
CA SER A 33 -2.57 -3.39 6.83
C SER A 33 -2.21 -2.87 8.23
N ARG A 34 -2.48 -3.69 9.26
CA ARG A 34 -2.22 -3.32 10.66
C ARG A 34 -0.74 -3.04 10.93
N GLU A 35 0.17 -3.77 10.29
CA GLU A 35 1.61 -3.60 10.50
C GLU A 35 2.21 -2.53 9.58
N LEU A 36 2.01 -2.67 8.27
CA LEU A 36 2.69 -1.82 7.28
C LEU A 36 2.14 -0.41 7.24
N VAL A 37 0.83 -0.21 7.40
CA VAL A 37 0.25 1.14 7.35
C VAL A 37 0.66 1.97 8.56
N LYS A 38 0.75 1.37 9.75
CA LYS A 38 1.25 2.07 10.95
C LYS A 38 2.70 2.51 10.76
N LEU A 39 3.55 1.64 10.22
CA LEU A 39 4.94 1.96 9.94
C LEU A 39 5.06 3.05 8.87
N TYR A 40 4.26 2.98 7.80
CA TYR A 40 4.27 3.98 6.74
C TYR A 40 3.74 5.33 7.21
N GLN A 41 2.70 5.35 8.05
CA GLN A 41 2.16 6.55 8.67
C GLN A 41 3.23 7.26 9.49
N ALA A 42 3.92 6.55 10.40
CA ALA A 42 5.00 7.12 11.20
C ALA A 42 6.15 7.66 10.32
N PHE A 43 6.49 6.95 9.24
CA PHE A 43 7.47 7.41 8.27
C PHE A 43 7.02 8.67 7.53
N TYR A 44 5.77 8.70 7.08
CA TYR A 44 5.15 9.83 6.37
C TYR A 44 5.14 11.08 7.25
N ASP A 45 4.67 10.98 8.49
CA ASP A 45 4.60 12.10 9.44
C ASP A 45 5.99 12.67 9.73
N ARG A 46 6.97 11.80 9.98
CA ARG A 46 8.36 12.21 10.21
C ARG A 46 8.97 12.88 8.97
N SER A 47 8.64 12.38 7.78
CA SER A 47 9.10 12.94 6.51
C SER A 47 8.51 14.32 6.24
N LEU A 48 7.27 14.59 6.67
CA LEU A 48 6.65 15.91 6.54
C LEU A 48 7.27 16.95 7.48
N GLN A 49 7.58 16.53 8.71
CA GLN A 49 8.21 17.38 9.72
C GLN A 49 9.68 17.69 9.42
N THR A 50 10.34 16.84 8.64
CA THR A 50 11.74 17.04 8.25
C THR A 50 11.82 18.06 7.11
N PRO A 51 12.48 19.22 7.29
CA PRO A 51 12.67 20.19 6.22
C PRO A 51 13.81 19.75 5.30
N PHE A 52 13.57 18.75 4.46
CA PHE A 52 14.56 18.24 3.50
C PHE A 52 14.35 18.77 2.07
N THR A 53 13.16 19.26 1.75
CA THR A 53 12.83 19.79 0.42
C THR A 53 11.63 20.74 0.47
N SER A 54 11.58 21.68 -0.48
CA SER A 54 10.41 22.51 -0.75
C SER A 54 9.37 21.86 -1.67
N ARG A 55 9.75 20.81 -2.42
CA ARG A 55 8.87 20.08 -3.37
C ARG A 55 8.57 18.66 -2.86
N ARG A 56 7.72 18.55 -1.84
CA ARG A 56 7.45 17.29 -1.12
C ARG A 56 6.78 16.25 -2.03
N GLU A 57 5.89 16.68 -2.90
CA GLU A 57 5.15 15.88 -3.88
C GLU A 57 6.05 15.12 -4.87
N LYS A 58 7.28 15.59 -5.09
CA LYS A 58 8.26 14.88 -5.93
C LYS A 58 8.78 13.61 -5.25
N TYR A 59 8.83 13.59 -3.92
CA TYR A 59 9.49 12.54 -3.12
C TYR A 59 8.49 11.68 -2.36
N ILE A 60 7.41 12.26 -1.86
CA ILE A 60 6.34 11.57 -1.15
C ILE A 60 5.20 11.34 -2.14
N LYS A 61 5.17 10.15 -2.73
CA LYS A 61 4.27 9.81 -3.85
C LYS A 61 2.98 9.12 -3.45
N LEU A 62 2.87 8.71 -2.20
CA LEU A 62 1.76 7.95 -1.65
C LEU A 62 1.39 8.54 -0.30
N SER A 63 0.10 8.74 -0.09
CA SER A 63 -0.43 8.98 1.25
C SER A 63 -0.62 7.65 1.99
N PRO A 64 -0.71 7.66 3.33
CA PRO A 64 -1.03 6.46 4.09
C PRO A 64 -2.37 5.83 3.71
N SER A 65 -3.38 6.63 3.35
CA SER A 65 -4.68 6.13 2.89
C SER A 65 -4.60 5.49 1.50
N GLU A 66 -3.84 6.08 0.58
CA GLU A 66 -3.57 5.47 -0.73
C GLU A 66 -2.77 4.17 -0.59
N PHE A 67 -1.86 4.10 0.38
CA PHE A 67 -1.10 2.89 0.65
C PHE A 67 -2.00 1.78 1.22
N GLN A 68 -2.87 2.10 2.19
CA GLN A 68 -3.89 1.18 2.70
C GLN A 68 -4.78 0.64 1.56
N ALA A 69 -5.31 1.52 0.72
CA ALA A 69 -6.15 1.13 -0.42
C ALA A 69 -5.43 0.16 -1.39
N LYS A 70 -4.11 0.31 -1.56
CA LYS A 70 -3.33 -0.63 -2.38
C LYS A 70 -3.14 -1.98 -1.70
N LEU A 71 -2.91 -2.00 -0.38
CA LEU A 71 -2.86 -3.25 0.38
C LEU A 71 -4.21 -3.97 0.35
N ASP A 72 -5.30 -3.21 0.38
CA ASP A 72 -6.67 -3.71 0.25
C ASP A 72 -7.00 -4.30 -1.12
N GLN A 73 -6.16 -4.09 -2.13
CA GLN A 73 -6.35 -4.72 -3.43
C GLN A 73 -5.49 -5.97 -3.61
N MET A 74 -4.58 -6.27 -2.67
CA MET A 74 -3.70 -7.43 -2.76
C MET A 74 -4.50 -8.74 -2.63
N PHE A 75 -4.01 -9.78 -3.31
CA PHE A 75 -4.54 -11.14 -3.26
C PHE A 75 -5.98 -11.32 -3.79
N LEU A 76 -6.63 -10.24 -4.25
CA LEU A 76 -7.90 -10.31 -4.93
C LEU A 76 -7.71 -10.94 -6.32
N PRO A 77 -8.66 -11.78 -6.78
CA PRO A 77 -8.65 -12.23 -8.16
C PRO A 77 -8.77 -11.02 -9.11
N PRO A 78 -8.17 -11.08 -10.32
CA PRO A 78 -8.15 -9.95 -11.26
C PRO A 78 -9.55 -9.36 -11.55
N ALA A 79 -10.58 -10.18 -11.56
CA ALA A 79 -11.97 -9.75 -11.75
C ALA A 79 -12.52 -8.87 -10.61
N ALA A 80 -12.05 -9.06 -9.38
CA ALA A 80 -12.49 -8.31 -8.20
C ALA A 80 -11.70 -6.98 -8.01
N GLN A 81 -10.50 -6.87 -8.56
CA GLN A 81 -9.69 -5.65 -8.51
C GLN A 81 -10.31 -4.49 -9.32
N ILE A 82 -11.09 -4.80 -10.36
CA ILE A 82 -11.73 -3.81 -11.25
C ILE A 82 -12.95 -3.14 -10.60
N VAL A 83 -13.62 -3.83 -9.67
CA VAL A 83 -14.92 -3.41 -9.11
C VAL A 83 -14.77 -2.25 -8.10
N GLN A 84 -13.70 -2.22 -7.32
CA GLN A 84 -13.51 -1.18 -6.28
C GLN A 84 -12.85 0.11 -6.79
N SER A 85 -12.37 0.16 -8.04
CA SER A 85 -11.83 1.39 -8.63
C SER A 85 -12.94 2.35 -9.14
N ARG A 86 -14.21 1.94 -9.03
CA ARG A 86 -15.39 2.66 -9.54
C ARG A 86 -16.40 3.03 -8.44
N SER A 87 -16.06 2.82 -7.17
CA SER A 87 -16.92 3.11 -6.02
C SER A 87 -16.37 4.25 -5.18
#